data_AF-A0A8T5IAH9-F1
#
_entry.id   AF-A0A8T5IAH9-F1
#
_cell.length_a   1.000
_cell.length_b   1.000
_cell.length_c   1.000
_cell.angle_alpha   90.00
_cell.angle_beta   90.00
_cell.angle_gamma   90.00
#
_symmetry.space_group_name_H-M   'P 1'
#
loop_
_entity.id
_entity.type
_entity.pdbx_description
1 polymer ?
#
loop_
_entity_poly.entity_id
_entity_poly.type
_entity_poly.pdbx_seq_one_letter_code
_entity_poly.pdbx_strand_id
1 'polypeptide(L)' 'MERDETEQEFTYGEKVVFVPEGKTYDFGYYADNFKGGVIYEEGARNMQDSFSVPIGSLEKL' A
#
# COMPACT_ATOMS: atom_id res chain seq x y z
N MET A 1 -27.15 -6.52 5.87
CA MET A 1 -25.88 -5.79 6.05
C MET A 1 -25.03 -6.15 4.86
N GLU A 2 -25.15 -5.36 3.81
CA GLU A 2 -24.24 -5.40 2.67
C GLU A 2 -22.84 -5.12 3.22
N ARG A 3 -21.92 -6.07 3.07
CA ARG A 3 -20.50 -5.81 3.33
C ARG A 3 -20.03 -5.03 2.12
N ASP A 4 -19.65 -3.77 2.31
CA ASP A 4 -18.93 -2.99 1.29
C ASP A 4 -17.68 -3.79 0.87
N GLU A 5 -17.68 -4.35 -0.33
CA GLU A 5 -16.69 -5.34 -0.81
C GLU A 5 -15.36 -4.74 -1.27
N THR A 6 -14.83 -3.66 -0.66
CA THR A 6 -13.53 -3.10 -1.12
C THR A 6 -12.62 -2.58 -0.02
N GLU A 7 -12.59 -3.21 1.16
CA GLU A 7 -11.34 -3.20 1.93
C GLU A 7 -10.37 -4.18 1.24
N GLN A 8 -9.64 -3.70 0.22
CA GLN A 8 -8.52 -4.45 -0.32
C GLN A 8 -7.51 -4.66 0.81
N GLU A 9 -7.50 -5.88 1.35
CA GLU A 9 -6.54 -6.31 2.35
C GLU A 9 -5.19 -6.58 1.66
N PHE A 10 -4.20 -5.71 1.89
CA PHE A 10 -2.83 -5.83 1.42
C PHE A 10 -2.00 -6.58 2.46
N THR A 11 -1.12 -7.45 1.99
CA THR A 11 -0.22 -8.22 2.86
C THR A 11 1.17 -7.61 2.86
N TYR A 12 1.87 -7.63 4.00
CA TYR A 12 3.28 -7.20 4.05
C TYR A 12 4.12 -7.96 3.01
N GLY A 13 4.86 -7.24 2.19
CA GLY A 13 5.65 -7.76 1.07
C GLY A 13 4.86 -8.04 -0.22
N GLU A 14 3.54 -7.79 -0.25
CA GLU A 14 2.73 -7.89 -1.47
C GLU A 14 3.11 -6.77 -2.44
N LYS A 15 3.23 -7.07 -3.73
CA LYS A 15 3.51 -6.04 -4.74
C LYS A 15 2.25 -5.27 -5.08
N VAL A 16 2.34 -3.96 -5.02
CA VAL A 16 1.24 -3.03 -5.25
C VAL A 16 1.65 -1.95 -6.24
N VAL A 17 0.70 -1.45 -7.02
CA VAL A 17 0.89 -0.28 -7.87
C VAL A 17 0.37 0.94 -7.13
N PHE A 18 1.22 1.96 -6.99
CA PHE A 18 0.76 3.27 -6.55
C PHE A 18 0.21 4.03 -7.76
N VAL A 19 -1.12 4.06 -7.88
CA VAL A 19 -1.86 4.56 -9.06
C VAL A 19 -1.44 5.98 -9.50
N PRO A 20 -1.21 6.94 -8.59
CA PRO A 20 -0.76 8.29 -8.98
C PRO A 20 0.59 8.33 -9.70
N GLU A 21 1.49 7.36 -9.44
CA GLU A 21 2.79 7.26 -10.12
C GLU A 21 2.83 6.17 -11.19
N GLY A 22 1.93 5.19 -11.14
CA GLY A 22 1.94 4.03 -12.02
C GLY A 22 3.17 3.13 -11.81
N LYS A 23 3.81 3.21 -10.64
CA LYS A 23 4.99 2.41 -10.27
C LYS A 23 4.64 1.32 -9.27
N THR A 24 5.41 0.24 -9.33
CA THR A 24 5.31 -0.90 -8.42
C THR A 24 6.13 -0.66 -7.16
N TYR A 25 5.56 -1.01 -6.02
CA TYR A 25 6.16 -0.95 -4.70
C TYR A 25 5.86 -2.23 -3.93
N ASP A 26 6.60 -2.49 -2.86
CA ASP A 26 6.29 -3.55 -1.91
C ASP A 26 5.45 -2.95 -0.77
N PHE A 27 4.28 -3.54 -0.50
CA PHE A 27 3.43 -3.12 0.61
C PHE A 27 4.11 -3.43 1.93
N GLY A 28 4.07 -2.46 2.85
CA GLY A 28 4.52 -2.62 4.22
C GLY A 28 3.37 -2.94 5.13
N TYR A 29 2.78 -1.91 5.71
CA TYR A 29 1.79 -2.04 6.76
C TYR A 29 0.76 -0.91 6.67
N TYR A 30 -0.38 -1.14 7.31
CA TYR A 30 -1.42 -0.13 7.45
C TYR A 30 -1.00 0.92 8.47
N ALA A 31 -1.07 2.20 8.08
CA ALA A 31 -0.89 3.31 8.99
C ALA A 31 -2.21 3.58 9.74
N ASP A 32 -2.23 3.25 11.04
CA ASP A 32 -3.42 3.30 11.92
C ASP A 32 -4.17 4.64 11.91
N ASN A 33 -3.47 5.77 11.68
CA ASN A 33 -4.06 7.09 11.86
C ASN A 33 -4.70 7.70 10.59
N PHE A 34 -4.51 7.11 9.40
CA PHE A 34 -4.85 7.80 8.15
C PHE A 34 -5.58 6.96 7.09
N LYS A 35 -6.00 5.72 7.39
CA LYS A 35 -6.44 4.77 6.35
C LYS A 35 -5.43 4.72 5.19
N GLY A 36 -4.15 4.77 5.55
CA GLY A 36 -3.03 4.81 4.61
C GLY A 36 -2.29 3.49 4.61
N GLY A 37 -1.64 3.18 3.49
CA GLY A 37 -0.65 2.12 3.38
C GLY A 37 0.75 2.72 3.43
N VAL A 38 1.67 2.05 4.10
CA VAL A 38 3.10 2.30 3.93
C VAL A 38 3.61 1.37 2.83
N ILE A 39 4.26 1.92 1.82
CA ILE A 39 4.88 1.16 0.72
C ILE A 39 6.39 1.42 0.68
N TYR A 40 7.15 0.48 0.17
CA TYR A 40 8.61 0.57 0.00
C TYR A 40 8.96 0.48 -1.48
N GLU A 41 10.00 1.20 -1.92
CA GLU A 41 10.56 0.93 -3.26
C GLU A 41 10.96 -0.54 -3.40
N GLU A 42 10.87 -1.07 -4.62
CA GLU A 42 11.19 -2.47 -4.87
C GLU A 42 12.63 -2.79 -4.44
N GLY A 43 12.76 -3.69 -3.47
CA GLY A 43 14.06 -4.09 -2.92
C GLY A 43 14.60 -3.18 -1.81
N ALA A 44 13.90 -2.10 -1.46
CA ALA A 44 14.21 -1.31 -0.28
C ALA A 44 13.81 -2.06 1.00
N ARG A 45 14.62 -1.91 2.05
CA ARG A 45 14.42 -2.58 3.36
C ARG A 45 14.40 -1.63 4.55
N ASN A 46 14.54 -0.32 4.30
CA ASN A 46 14.69 0.67 5.36
C ASN A 46 13.53 1.67 5.33
N MET A 47 13.13 2.15 6.51
CA MET A 47 12.05 3.14 6.66
C MET A 47 12.35 4.50 6.01
N GLN A 48 13.59 4.78 5.60
CA GLN A 48 13.91 6.02 4.88
C GLN A 48 13.37 6.03 3.45
N ASP A 49 13.16 4.85 2.88
CA ASP A 49 12.69 4.66 1.50
C ASP A 49 11.21 4.22 1.48
N SER A 50 10.46 4.54 2.55
CA SER A 50 9.05 4.23 2.66
C SER A 50 8.17 5.45 2.45
N PHE A 51 7.04 5.24 1.80
CA PHE A 51 6.05 6.27 1.51
C PHE A 51 4.75 5.91 2.20
N SER A 52 4.18 6.87 2.93
CA SER A 52 2.80 6.76 3.41
C SER A 52 1.86 7.31 2.35
N VAL A 53 0.99 6.46 1.84
CA VAL A 53 0.04 6.78 0.76
C VAL A 53 -1.38 6.42 1.16
N PRO A 54 -2.41 7.04 0.56
CA PRO A 54 -3.79 6.62 0.77
C PRO A 54 -4.00 5.17 0.30
N ILE A 55 -4.69 4.35 1.11
CA ILE A 55 -4.89 2.94 0.77
C ILE A 55 -5.67 2.74 -0.53
N GLY A 56 -6.62 3.62 -0.83
CA GLY A 56 -7.40 3.60 -2.07
C GLY A 56 -6.63 4.09 -3.30
N SER A 57 -5.36 4.47 -3.15
CA SER A 57 -4.45 4.78 -4.26
C SER A 57 -3.50 3.62 -4.58
N LEU A 58 -3.67 2.48 -3.90
CA LEU A 58 -2.94 1.26 -4.17
C LEU A 58 -3.84 0.28 -4.91
N GLU A 59 -3.27 -0.40 -5.89
CA GLU A 59 -3.89 -1.52 -6.59
C GLU A 59 -3.00 -2.76 -6.46
N LYS A 60 -3.61 -3.93 -6.33
CA LYS A 60 -2.89 -5.20 -6.38
C LYS A 60 -2.42 -5.47 -7.82
N LEU A 61 -1.21 -6.01 -7.96
CA LEU A 61 -0.73 -6.58 -9.22
C LEU A 61 -1.35 -7.96 -9.50
#